data_AF-A0AAD1XZP0-F1
#
_entry.id   AF-A0AAD1XZP0-F1
#
_cell.length_a   1.000
_cell.length_b   1.000
_cell.length_c   1.000
_cell.angle_alpha   90.00
_cell.angle_beta   90.00
_cell.angle_gamma   90.00
#
_symmetry.space_group_name_H-M   'P 1'
#
loop_
_entity.id
_entity.type
_entity.pdbx_description
1 polymer ?
#
loop_
_entity_poly.entity_id
_entity_poly.type
_entity_poly.pdbx_seq_one_letter_code
_entity_poly.pdbx_strand_id
1 'polypeptide(L)'
;MSTTKKIKYPSGLRIYRTFDKTSEVWTIDNRALSIAEFTLDIGDSSNCTLDNAPGETTQTVVVPSKQRSEEIYITKTFPWSLELKFSLTETPLPFEEQKSALDQFKVEWNEKVEVSEKYFKKIPYEVLTQQQIADEMAKLGQENFIDPHFPPRDTSLYNVVEDQYPFNFIVHWRRPHEFMNNPVVFEDDIDPNDIRQGSLGDCWFLSALSSLAERPAMVRRLFVTQEYNKEGIYQIRMCKNGEWVTVTVDDYIPCRYKGGPMFSRGVGNELWVMLVEKAYAKIHGSYHALTSGSAQHSLADLSGCPTEHISFPKEKEDYEDIEEEAEEIYEKLLEAAQKGHLICTSTHGVDESTEDESPEVEEGLVSGHVYSIIRVREGLGVKLLNIRNPWGEFEWNGAWGNESEEWTEEMKEEFDPILGANDGSFWMCLEDFMMKFNDIAICKIQNYDEIRFKGKFLKVKSKDESHEFALSKFY
;
A
#
# COMPACT_ATOMS: atom_id res chain seq x y z
N MET A 1 -44.74 8.70 -24.75
CA MET A 1 -44.07 7.67 -23.93
C MET A 1 -42.79 8.31 -23.42
N SER A 2 -42.72 8.57 -22.11
CA SER A 2 -41.48 9.05 -21.48
C SER A 2 -40.54 7.85 -21.33
N THR A 3 -39.28 8.00 -21.74
CA THR A 3 -38.26 6.94 -21.63
C THR A 3 -37.21 7.40 -20.64
N THR A 4 -36.92 6.59 -19.62
CA THR A 4 -35.91 6.90 -18.60
C THR A 4 -34.65 6.08 -18.85
N LYS A 5 -33.50 6.75 -18.99
CA LYS A 5 -32.18 6.09 -19.04
C LYS A 5 -31.37 6.51 -17.80
N LYS A 6 -30.84 5.52 -17.08
CA LYS A 6 -30.08 5.72 -15.85
C LYS A 6 -28.60 5.49 -16.09
N ILE A 7 -27.76 6.44 -15.71
CA ILE A 7 -26.30 6.29 -15.65
C ILE A 7 -25.91 6.34 -14.18
N LYS A 8 -25.30 5.27 -13.68
CA LYS A 8 -24.85 5.14 -12.29
C LYS A 8 -23.34 5.34 -12.27
N TYR A 9 -22.88 6.32 -11.50
CA TYR A 9 -21.45 6.53 -11.27
C TYR A 9 -21.03 5.87 -9.94
N PRO A 10 -19.74 5.50 -9.79
CA PRO A 10 -19.23 4.86 -8.58
C PRO A 10 -19.43 5.71 -7.31
N SER A 11 -19.44 7.04 -7.44
CA SER A 11 -19.42 7.99 -6.32
C SER A 11 -20.76 8.24 -5.63
N GLY A 12 -21.83 7.48 -5.92
CA GLY A 12 -23.17 7.74 -5.39
C GLY A 12 -23.93 8.83 -6.16
N LEU A 13 -23.27 9.50 -7.11
CA LEU A 13 -23.91 10.38 -8.08
C LEU A 13 -24.75 9.58 -9.07
N ARG A 14 -25.94 10.09 -9.33
CA ARG A 14 -26.92 9.46 -10.20
C ARG A 14 -27.41 10.47 -11.20
N ILE A 15 -27.18 10.18 -12.48
CA ILE A 15 -27.69 11.01 -13.57
C ILE A 15 -28.82 10.26 -14.27
N TYR A 16 -29.97 10.92 -14.31
CA TYR A 16 -31.16 10.40 -14.94
C TYR A 16 -31.65 11.41 -15.95
N ARG A 17 -32.05 10.93 -17.13
CA ARG A 17 -32.77 11.77 -18.08
C ARG A 17 -34.17 11.24 -18.33
N THR A 18 -35.11 12.16 -18.44
CA THR A 18 -36.48 11.90 -18.89
C THR A 18 -36.76 12.80 -20.08
N PHE A 19 -37.43 12.28 -21.11
CA PHE A 19 -37.69 13.07 -22.31
C PHE A 19 -38.98 12.64 -23.00
N ASP A 20 -39.57 13.60 -23.72
CA ASP A 20 -40.67 13.39 -24.65
C ASP A 20 -40.39 14.06 -26.00
N LYS A 21 -41.43 14.32 -26.81
CA LYS A 21 -41.28 14.90 -28.16
C LYS A 21 -40.84 16.37 -28.15
N THR A 22 -41.08 17.07 -27.04
CA THR A 22 -40.98 18.53 -26.93
C THR A 22 -40.05 18.98 -25.81
N SER A 23 -39.68 18.09 -24.89
CA SER A 23 -38.86 18.41 -23.71
C SER A 23 -37.88 17.29 -23.35
N GLU A 24 -36.75 17.65 -22.76
CA GLU A 24 -35.79 16.73 -22.15
C GLU A 24 -35.27 17.31 -20.83
N VAL A 25 -35.34 16.51 -19.76
CA VAL A 25 -34.94 16.88 -18.40
C VAL A 25 -33.80 15.98 -17.95
N TRP A 26 -32.70 16.59 -17.52
CA TRP A 26 -31.54 15.94 -16.93
C TRP A 26 -31.53 16.20 -15.42
N THR A 27 -31.74 15.16 -14.63
CA THR A 27 -31.71 15.20 -13.16
C THR A 27 -30.37 14.67 -12.67
N ILE A 28 -29.69 15.47 -11.86
CA ILE A 28 -28.43 15.13 -11.19
C ILE A 28 -28.73 14.93 -9.70
N ASP A 29 -28.76 13.68 -9.22
CA ASP A 29 -28.98 13.30 -7.82
C ASP A 29 -27.61 13.06 -7.15
N ASN A 30 -27.17 14.03 -6.34
CA ASN A 30 -25.91 13.98 -5.60
C ASN A 30 -26.13 13.35 -4.22
N ARG A 31 -25.89 12.04 -4.11
CA ARG A 31 -25.94 11.30 -2.83
C ARG A 31 -24.57 11.16 -2.18
N ALA A 32 -23.65 12.03 -2.56
CA ALA A 32 -22.25 11.91 -2.24
C ALA A 32 -21.75 13.15 -1.49
N LEU A 33 -20.71 13.01 -0.65
CA LEU A 33 -20.09 14.16 0.04
C LEU A 33 -19.10 14.87 -0.91
N SER A 34 -19.56 15.32 -2.06
CA SER A 34 -18.77 16.11 -3.02
C SER A 34 -19.63 17.22 -3.61
N ILE A 35 -18.97 18.19 -4.24
CA ILE A 35 -19.63 19.14 -5.12
C ILE A 35 -19.55 18.53 -6.53
N ALA A 36 -20.71 18.38 -7.17
CA ALA A 36 -20.78 17.89 -8.54
C ALA A 36 -21.13 19.06 -9.47
N GLU A 37 -20.27 19.36 -10.43
CA GLU A 37 -20.54 20.32 -11.49
C GLU A 37 -20.92 19.54 -12.75
N PHE A 38 -22.16 19.71 -13.19
CA PHE A 38 -22.67 19.10 -14.41
C PHE A 38 -22.89 20.18 -15.46
N THR A 39 -22.23 20.03 -16.61
CA THR A 39 -22.35 20.94 -17.75
C THR A 39 -23.00 20.22 -18.91
N LEU A 40 -24.00 20.85 -19.52
CA LEU A 40 -24.72 20.37 -20.70
C LEU A 40 -24.55 21.39 -21.83
N ASP A 41 -24.07 20.93 -22.97
CA ASP A 41 -23.82 21.74 -24.16
C ASP A 41 -24.69 21.24 -25.33
N ILE A 42 -25.49 22.16 -25.87
CA ILE A 42 -26.41 22.02 -27.00
C ILE A 42 -25.94 22.83 -28.21
N GLY A 43 -24.70 23.33 -28.26
CA GLY A 43 -24.23 24.25 -29.32
C GLY A 43 -24.33 23.72 -30.75
N ASP A 44 -24.33 22.40 -30.92
CA ASP A 44 -24.50 21.73 -32.22
C ASP A 44 -25.98 21.40 -32.53
N SER A 45 -26.91 21.84 -31.69
CA SER A 45 -28.36 21.61 -31.83
C SER A 45 -29.07 22.70 -32.63
N SER A 46 -30.19 22.38 -33.27
CA SER A 46 -31.10 23.34 -33.91
C SER A 46 -32.49 23.31 -33.28
N ASN A 47 -33.08 24.49 -33.08
CA ASN A 47 -34.39 24.70 -32.47
C ASN A 47 -34.55 24.04 -31.08
N CYS A 48 -33.48 24.03 -30.29
CA CYS A 48 -33.44 23.59 -28.89
C CYS A 48 -33.01 24.76 -28.00
N THR A 49 -33.60 24.88 -26.80
CA THR A 49 -33.27 25.95 -25.84
C THR A 49 -33.12 25.37 -24.44
N LEU A 50 -32.16 25.89 -23.67
CA LEU A 50 -32.00 25.60 -22.24
C LEU A 50 -32.93 26.52 -21.45
N ASP A 51 -33.90 25.96 -20.71
CA ASP A 51 -35.00 26.75 -20.11
C ASP A 51 -34.53 27.65 -18.97
N ASN A 52 -33.48 27.22 -18.25
CA ASN A 52 -32.91 27.94 -17.12
C ASN A 52 -31.78 28.90 -17.54
N ALA A 53 -31.39 28.90 -18.82
CA ALA A 53 -30.38 29.80 -19.40
C ALA A 53 -30.78 30.22 -20.83
N PRO A 54 -31.84 31.05 -21.01
CA PRO A 54 -32.37 31.38 -22.32
C PRO A 54 -31.35 32.16 -23.17
N GLY A 55 -30.96 31.60 -24.31
CA GLY A 55 -30.01 32.22 -25.25
C GLY A 55 -28.57 31.70 -25.13
N GLU A 56 -28.29 30.86 -24.14
CA GLU A 56 -27.02 30.14 -24.02
C GLU A 56 -27.10 28.77 -24.71
N THR A 57 -25.97 28.34 -25.25
CA THR A 57 -25.81 26.99 -25.83
C THR A 57 -25.25 25.99 -24.81
N THR A 58 -24.80 26.45 -23.65
CA THR A 58 -24.16 25.63 -22.63
C THR A 58 -24.71 26.04 -21.27
N GLN A 59 -25.06 25.08 -20.42
CA GLN A 59 -25.50 25.32 -19.05
C GLN A 59 -24.71 24.47 -18.07
N THR A 60 -24.23 25.11 -17.01
CA THR A 60 -23.52 24.45 -15.91
C THR A 60 -24.34 24.54 -14.63
N VAL A 61 -24.48 23.43 -13.91
CA VAL A 61 -25.16 23.35 -12.62
C VAL A 61 -24.23 22.75 -11.59
N VAL A 62 -24.08 23.46 -10.46
CA VAL A 62 -23.30 23.01 -9.32
C VAL A 62 -24.25 22.42 -8.29
N VAL A 63 -24.10 21.12 -8.00
CA VAL A 63 -24.91 20.37 -7.05
C VAL A 63 -24.11 20.17 -5.76
N PRO A 64 -24.38 20.95 -4.70
CA PRO A 64 -23.66 20.81 -3.42
C PRO A 64 -24.06 19.52 -2.69
N SER A 65 -23.18 19.04 -1.80
CA SER A 65 -23.33 17.77 -1.06
C SER A 65 -24.61 17.62 -0.22
N LYS A 66 -25.25 18.74 0.14
CA LYS A 66 -26.47 18.78 0.97
C LYS A 66 -27.78 18.85 0.15
N GLN A 67 -27.70 18.96 -1.17
CA GLN A 67 -28.86 19.16 -2.05
C GLN A 67 -29.14 17.88 -2.85
N ARG A 68 -30.35 17.34 -2.69
CA ARG A 68 -30.69 15.98 -3.16
C ARG A 68 -30.78 15.83 -4.67
N SER A 69 -31.03 16.90 -5.41
CA SER A 69 -31.03 16.85 -6.87
C SER A 69 -31.13 18.23 -7.50
N GLU A 70 -30.52 18.41 -8.66
CA GLU A 70 -30.76 19.55 -9.55
C GLU A 70 -31.21 19.08 -10.93
N GLU A 71 -31.90 19.95 -11.67
CA GLU A 71 -32.47 19.63 -12.98
C GLU A 71 -32.12 20.66 -14.06
N ILE A 72 -31.73 20.16 -15.22
CA ILE A 72 -31.55 20.93 -16.46
C ILE A 72 -32.66 20.57 -17.43
N TYR A 73 -33.29 21.59 -18.01
CA TYR A 73 -34.42 21.45 -18.91
C TYR A 73 -34.05 21.95 -20.32
N ILE A 74 -34.35 21.13 -21.32
CA ILE A 74 -34.23 21.47 -22.75
C ILE A 74 -35.61 21.45 -23.39
N THR A 75 -36.04 22.59 -23.94
CA THR A 75 -37.23 22.69 -24.78
C THR A 75 -36.87 22.53 -26.27
N LYS A 76 -37.67 21.78 -27.01
CA LYS A 76 -37.46 21.43 -28.43
C LYS A 76 -38.63 21.94 -29.29
N THR A 77 -38.34 22.75 -30.30
CA THR A 77 -39.36 23.32 -31.20
C THR A 77 -39.25 22.72 -32.59
N PHE A 78 -40.33 22.12 -33.10
CA PHE A 78 -40.29 21.44 -34.41
C PHE A 78 -40.12 22.45 -35.57
N PRO A 79 -39.28 22.16 -36.58
CA PRO A 79 -38.40 20.99 -36.70
C PRO A 79 -37.13 21.15 -35.83
N TRP A 80 -36.75 20.15 -35.04
CA TRP A 80 -35.57 20.22 -34.16
C TRP A 80 -34.49 19.18 -34.51
N SER A 81 -33.24 19.48 -34.17
CA SER A 81 -32.12 18.53 -34.13
C SER A 81 -31.37 18.72 -32.82
N LEU A 82 -31.07 17.66 -32.08
CA LEU A 82 -30.42 17.74 -30.78
C LEU A 82 -29.11 16.95 -30.79
N GLU A 83 -28.00 17.67 -30.61
CA GLU A 83 -26.66 17.15 -30.40
C GLU A 83 -26.19 17.57 -29.00
N LEU A 84 -25.84 16.60 -28.16
CA LEU A 84 -25.53 16.80 -26.74
C LEU A 84 -24.09 16.44 -26.43
N LYS A 85 -23.39 17.38 -25.79
CA LYS A 85 -22.16 17.10 -25.06
C LYS A 85 -22.42 17.38 -23.59
N PHE A 86 -21.87 16.56 -22.71
CA PHE A 86 -21.93 16.85 -21.28
C PHE A 86 -20.60 16.55 -20.62
N SER A 87 -20.29 17.29 -19.57
CA SER A 87 -19.16 17.03 -18.69
C SER A 87 -19.62 17.02 -17.24
N LEU A 88 -18.93 16.24 -16.44
CA LEU A 88 -19.16 16.14 -15.01
C LEU A 88 -17.81 16.31 -14.31
N THR A 89 -17.69 17.34 -13.50
CA THR A 89 -16.53 17.57 -12.65
C THR A 89 -16.94 17.34 -11.21
N GLU A 90 -16.19 16.54 -10.47
CA GLU A 90 -16.45 16.26 -9.07
C GLU A 90 -15.32 16.83 -8.22
N THR A 91 -15.64 17.73 -7.28
CA THR A 91 -14.65 18.30 -6.36
C THR A 91 -14.94 17.84 -4.92
N PRO A 92 -13.91 17.36 -4.19
CA PRO A 92 -14.07 17.02 -2.78
C PRO A 92 -14.39 18.27 -1.95
N LEU A 93 -15.14 18.10 -0.86
CA LEU A 93 -15.42 19.19 0.08
C LEU A 93 -14.14 19.69 0.77
N PRO A 94 -14.11 20.90 1.36
CA PRO A 94 -13.03 21.30 2.27
C PRO A 94 -12.87 20.31 3.44
N PHE A 95 -11.64 20.14 3.95
CA PHE A 95 -11.30 19.16 5.00
C PHE A 95 -12.26 19.19 6.20
N GLU A 96 -12.56 20.36 6.76
CA GLU A 96 -13.47 20.50 7.91
C GLU A 96 -14.92 20.07 7.59
N GLU A 97 -15.37 20.28 6.35
CA GLU A 97 -16.70 19.85 5.92
C GLU A 97 -16.75 18.34 5.65
N GLN A 98 -15.66 17.75 5.12
CA GLN A 98 -15.52 16.30 5.01
C GLN A 98 -15.56 15.66 6.42
N LYS A 99 -14.88 16.25 7.40
CA LYS A 99 -14.84 15.79 8.79
C LYS A 99 -16.24 15.77 9.42
N SER A 100 -16.96 16.88 9.30
CA SER A 100 -18.34 16.98 9.82
C SER A 100 -19.33 16.05 9.11
N ALA A 101 -19.12 15.76 7.83
CA ALA A 101 -19.97 14.84 7.07
C ALA A 101 -19.65 13.36 7.38
N LEU A 102 -18.39 13.04 7.64
CA LEU A 102 -17.96 11.71 8.08
C LEU A 102 -18.57 11.34 9.44
N ASP A 103 -18.83 12.31 10.32
CA ASP A 103 -19.42 12.05 11.64
C ASP A 103 -20.80 11.35 11.55
N GLN A 104 -21.60 11.61 10.50
CA GLN A 104 -22.88 10.91 10.31
C GLN A 104 -22.71 9.46 9.87
N PHE A 105 -21.72 9.17 9.00
CA PHE A 105 -21.38 7.81 8.58
C PHE A 105 -20.72 7.01 9.71
N LYS A 106 -19.92 7.68 10.56
CA LYS A 106 -19.28 7.08 11.73
C LYS A 106 -20.31 6.49 12.70
N VAL A 107 -21.51 7.06 12.86
CA VAL A 107 -22.51 6.54 13.80
C VAL A 107 -23.00 5.14 13.41
N GLU A 108 -23.55 4.95 12.20
CA GLU A 108 -24.04 3.63 11.75
C GLU A 108 -22.88 2.62 11.68
N TRP A 109 -21.72 3.07 11.23
CA TRP A 109 -20.53 2.25 11.16
C TRP A 109 -20.07 1.78 12.55
N ASN A 110 -20.06 2.69 13.52
CA ASN A 110 -19.66 2.40 14.88
C ASN A 110 -20.58 1.39 15.56
N GLU A 111 -21.90 1.44 15.29
CA GLU A 111 -22.82 0.43 15.81
C GLU A 111 -22.48 -0.98 15.29
N LYS A 112 -22.18 -1.12 13.99
CA LYS A 112 -21.78 -2.41 13.41
C LYS A 112 -20.48 -2.94 14.00
N VAL A 113 -19.50 -2.06 14.19
CA VAL A 113 -18.23 -2.40 14.83
C VAL A 113 -18.44 -2.84 16.28
N GLU A 114 -19.23 -2.10 17.07
CA GLU A 114 -19.51 -2.45 18.48
C GLU A 114 -20.23 -3.79 18.63
N VAL A 115 -21.18 -4.08 17.72
CA VAL A 115 -21.86 -5.39 17.69
C VAL A 115 -20.86 -6.51 17.40
N SER A 116 -19.98 -6.33 16.41
CA SER A 116 -18.93 -7.30 16.06
C SER A 116 -17.97 -7.51 17.24
N GLU A 117 -17.41 -6.44 17.79
CA GLU A 117 -16.52 -6.45 18.95
C GLU A 117 -17.12 -7.22 20.12
N LYS A 118 -18.38 -6.92 20.49
CA LYS A 118 -19.04 -7.57 21.63
C LYS A 118 -19.29 -9.06 21.42
N TYR A 119 -19.54 -9.47 20.18
CA TYR A 119 -19.81 -10.87 19.85
C TYR A 119 -18.52 -11.67 19.77
N PHE A 120 -17.57 -11.23 18.95
CA PHE A 120 -16.31 -11.94 18.71
C PHE A 120 -15.34 -11.85 19.87
N LYS A 121 -15.45 -10.88 20.80
CA LYS A 121 -14.68 -10.90 22.05
C LYS A 121 -14.91 -12.15 22.91
N LYS A 122 -16.01 -12.88 22.68
CA LYS A 122 -16.35 -14.11 23.40
C LYS A 122 -15.96 -15.38 22.66
N ILE A 123 -15.46 -15.25 21.43
CA ILE A 123 -15.16 -16.35 20.52
C ILE A 123 -13.69 -16.23 20.11
N PRO A 124 -12.87 -17.28 20.25
CA PRO A 124 -11.47 -17.21 19.83
C PRO A 124 -11.39 -17.33 18.29
N TYR A 125 -11.81 -16.28 17.59
CA TYR A 125 -11.92 -16.31 16.12
C TYR A 125 -10.57 -16.44 15.43
N GLU A 126 -9.47 -16.09 16.11
CA GLU A 126 -8.11 -16.18 15.60
C GLU A 126 -7.65 -17.62 15.33
N VAL A 127 -8.29 -18.61 15.98
CA VAL A 127 -8.03 -20.05 15.73
C VAL A 127 -9.09 -20.71 14.85
N LEU A 128 -10.10 -19.95 14.43
CA LEU A 128 -11.15 -20.46 13.55
C LEU A 128 -10.71 -20.40 12.09
N THR A 129 -11.24 -21.33 11.30
CA THR A 129 -11.12 -21.27 9.84
C THR A 129 -12.00 -20.17 9.27
N GLN A 130 -11.69 -19.69 8.06
CA GLN A 130 -12.51 -18.75 7.31
C GLN A 130 -14.01 -19.13 7.30
N GLN A 131 -14.34 -20.39 7.03
CA GLN A 131 -15.74 -20.85 7.00
C GLN A 131 -16.42 -20.76 8.37
N GLN A 132 -15.73 -21.12 9.45
CA GLN A 132 -16.28 -21.02 10.80
C GLN A 132 -16.54 -19.58 11.20
N ILE A 133 -15.67 -18.64 10.82
CA ILE A 133 -15.89 -17.21 11.05
C ILE A 133 -17.13 -16.74 10.27
N ALA A 134 -17.27 -17.13 9.01
CA ALA A 134 -18.45 -16.82 8.20
C ALA A 134 -19.75 -17.37 8.82
N ASP A 135 -19.72 -18.59 9.37
CA ASP A 135 -20.86 -19.20 10.04
C ASP A 135 -21.26 -18.44 11.32
N GLU A 136 -20.28 -17.96 12.11
CA GLU A 136 -20.53 -17.11 13.28
C GLU A 136 -21.09 -15.74 12.89
N MET A 137 -20.58 -15.11 11.82
CA MET A 137 -21.13 -13.86 11.29
C MET A 137 -22.57 -13.99 10.81
N ALA A 138 -22.90 -15.10 10.14
CA ALA A 138 -24.25 -15.35 9.65
C ALA A 138 -25.28 -15.38 10.80
N LYS A 139 -24.89 -15.83 12.00
CA LYS A 139 -25.75 -15.79 13.21
C LYS A 139 -26.01 -14.36 13.70
N LEU A 140 -25.11 -13.44 13.42
CA LEU A 140 -25.27 -12.00 13.69
C LEU A 140 -26.11 -11.28 12.63
N GLY A 141 -26.44 -11.95 11.51
CA GLY A 141 -27.02 -11.28 10.34
C GLY A 141 -26.04 -10.31 9.68
N GLN A 142 -24.74 -10.49 9.89
CA GLN A 142 -23.68 -9.71 9.25
C GLN A 142 -23.25 -10.40 7.97
N GLU A 143 -23.22 -9.64 6.88
CA GLU A 143 -22.73 -10.13 5.59
C GLU A 143 -21.21 -10.08 5.49
N ASN A 144 -20.55 -9.21 6.27
CA ASN A 144 -19.12 -8.93 6.18
C ASN A 144 -18.46 -8.97 7.54
N PHE A 145 -17.23 -9.50 7.56
CA PHE A 145 -16.43 -9.57 8.76
C PHE A 145 -15.97 -8.17 9.13
N ILE A 146 -16.07 -7.86 10.41
CA ILE A 146 -15.50 -6.65 10.99
C ILE A 146 -14.58 -7.11 12.10
N ASP A 147 -13.29 -6.91 11.91
CA ASP A 147 -12.25 -7.40 12.81
C ASP A 147 -12.37 -6.70 14.17
N PRO A 148 -12.69 -7.44 15.25
CA PRO A 148 -12.89 -6.84 16.57
C PRO A 148 -11.60 -6.34 17.22
N HIS A 149 -10.43 -6.82 16.77
CA HIS A 149 -9.12 -6.45 17.34
C HIS A 149 -8.37 -5.43 16.47
N PHE A 150 -8.85 -5.18 15.26
CA PHE A 150 -8.29 -4.15 14.37
C PHE A 150 -9.43 -3.48 13.59
N PRO A 151 -10.37 -2.84 14.30
CA PRO A 151 -11.58 -2.35 13.68
C PRO A 151 -11.28 -1.22 12.69
N PRO A 152 -12.12 -1.02 11.69
CA PRO A 152 -12.00 0.07 10.71
C PRO A 152 -12.35 1.44 11.33
N ARG A 153 -11.45 1.91 12.21
CA ARG A 153 -11.54 3.11 13.06
C ARG A 153 -10.17 3.74 13.25
N ASP A 154 -10.17 4.95 13.79
CA ASP A 154 -8.97 5.75 14.07
C ASP A 154 -7.96 5.01 14.98
N THR A 155 -8.43 4.16 15.90
CA THR A 155 -7.58 3.33 16.79
C THR A 155 -6.71 2.32 16.06
N SER A 156 -7.08 1.92 14.84
CA SER A 156 -6.28 1.01 14.00
C SER A 156 -5.34 1.78 13.08
N LEU A 157 -5.53 3.09 12.96
CA LEU A 157 -4.68 3.97 12.17
C LEU A 157 -3.54 4.52 13.02
N TYR A 158 -3.80 4.94 14.25
CA TYR A 158 -2.82 5.56 15.15
C TYR A 158 -3.21 5.43 16.63
N ASN A 159 -2.32 5.80 17.56
CA ASN A 159 -2.65 5.82 18.97
C ASN A 159 -3.45 7.09 19.32
N VAL A 160 -4.78 6.97 19.34
CA VAL A 160 -5.71 8.08 19.62
C VAL A 160 -5.55 8.71 21.01
N VAL A 161 -4.83 8.07 21.94
CA VAL A 161 -4.60 8.57 23.30
C VAL A 161 -3.33 9.41 23.39
N GLU A 162 -2.28 8.97 22.70
CA GLU A 162 -0.93 9.55 22.82
C GLU A 162 -0.60 10.50 21.67
N ASP A 163 -1.17 10.27 20.49
CA ASP A 163 -0.83 10.99 19.27
C ASP A 163 -1.93 11.97 18.85
N GLN A 164 -1.52 13.09 18.25
CA GLN A 164 -2.41 13.88 17.42
C GLN A 164 -2.68 13.13 16.12
N TYR A 165 -3.80 13.44 15.45
CA TYR A 165 -4.12 12.83 14.16
C TYR A 165 -2.94 13.02 13.19
N PRO A 166 -2.22 11.94 12.80
CA PRO A 166 -0.91 12.08 12.18
C PRO A 166 -0.98 12.25 10.66
N PHE A 167 -2.19 12.31 10.10
CA PHE A 167 -2.41 12.32 8.66
C PHE A 167 -2.96 13.66 8.17
N ASN A 168 -2.54 14.07 6.96
CA ASN A 168 -2.97 15.33 6.34
C ASN A 168 -4.33 15.23 5.62
N PHE A 169 -4.96 14.06 5.63
CA PHE A 169 -6.20 13.75 4.92
C PHE A 169 -7.15 12.95 5.81
N ILE A 170 -8.43 12.92 5.46
CA ILE A 170 -9.41 12.12 6.18
C ILE A 170 -9.41 10.69 5.64
N VAL A 171 -9.25 9.73 6.54
CA VAL A 171 -9.29 8.31 6.20
C VAL A 171 -10.73 7.80 6.09
N HIS A 172 -11.01 7.10 5.00
CA HIS A 172 -12.24 6.38 4.77
C HIS A 172 -11.95 4.88 4.65
N TRP A 173 -12.55 4.09 5.52
CA TRP A 173 -12.47 2.63 5.43
C TRP A 173 -13.43 2.13 4.37
N ARG A 174 -12.89 1.52 3.31
CA ARG A 174 -13.66 1.03 2.16
C ARG A 174 -13.28 -0.40 1.84
N ARG A 175 -14.21 -1.18 1.32
CA ARG A 175 -13.95 -2.54 0.83
C ARG A 175 -13.47 -2.52 -0.62
N PRO A 176 -12.72 -3.54 -1.08
CA PRO A 176 -12.18 -3.61 -2.44
C PRO A 176 -13.18 -3.32 -3.55
N HIS A 177 -14.37 -3.93 -3.50
CA HIS A 177 -15.41 -3.75 -4.52
C HIS A 177 -15.95 -2.31 -4.62
N GLU A 178 -15.65 -1.45 -3.65
CA GLU A 178 -16.02 -0.03 -3.68
C GLU A 178 -15.03 0.80 -4.50
N PHE A 179 -13.78 0.36 -4.68
CA PHE A 179 -12.72 1.11 -5.35
C PHE A 179 -11.92 0.34 -6.43
N MET A 180 -12.13 -0.96 -6.57
CA MET A 180 -11.51 -1.84 -7.59
C MET A 180 -12.56 -2.47 -8.50
N ASN A 181 -12.16 -2.82 -9.72
CA ASN A 181 -12.99 -3.56 -10.66
C ASN A 181 -12.63 -5.04 -10.60
N ASN A 182 -13.55 -5.90 -10.13
CA ASN A 182 -13.32 -7.34 -9.96
C ASN A 182 -12.08 -7.66 -9.09
N PRO A 183 -12.11 -7.30 -7.80
CA PRO A 183 -10.97 -7.53 -6.91
C PRO A 183 -10.63 -9.02 -6.78
N VAL A 184 -9.34 -9.31 -6.74
CA VAL A 184 -8.75 -10.65 -6.58
C VAL A 184 -7.64 -10.58 -5.53
N VAL A 185 -7.25 -11.70 -4.91
CA VAL A 185 -6.11 -11.66 -3.96
C VAL A 185 -4.79 -11.54 -4.74
N PHE A 186 -4.66 -12.37 -5.78
CA PHE A 186 -3.56 -12.37 -6.74
C PHE A 186 -4.18 -12.33 -8.14
N GLU A 187 -3.83 -11.34 -8.97
CA GLU A 187 -4.34 -11.23 -10.34
C GLU A 187 -3.56 -12.13 -11.30
N ASP A 188 -2.24 -12.10 -11.17
CA ASP A 188 -1.26 -12.87 -11.92
C ASP A 188 -0.19 -13.50 -11.00
N ASP A 189 1.02 -13.71 -11.52
CA ASP A 189 2.15 -14.12 -10.69
C ASP A 189 2.65 -12.92 -9.91
N ILE A 190 3.03 -13.16 -8.65
CA ILE A 190 3.55 -12.10 -7.77
C ILE A 190 4.84 -11.54 -8.38
N ASP A 191 4.86 -10.23 -8.59
CA ASP A 191 6.03 -9.49 -9.03
C ASP A 191 6.42 -8.43 -7.98
N PRO A 192 7.71 -8.25 -7.68
CA PRO A 192 8.18 -7.13 -6.86
C PRO A 192 7.64 -5.76 -7.31
N ASN A 193 7.39 -5.58 -8.61
CA ASN A 193 6.89 -4.35 -9.21
C ASN A 193 5.39 -4.14 -9.00
N ASP A 194 4.68 -5.10 -8.42
CA ASP A 194 3.28 -4.92 -8.04
C ASP A 194 3.12 -4.03 -6.81
N ILE A 195 4.18 -3.88 -6.01
CA ILE A 195 4.13 -3.12 -4.77
C ILE A 195 4.24 -1.63 -5.07
N ARG A 196 3.27 -0.85 -4.57
CA ARG A 196 3.31 0.61 -4.58
C ARG A 196 3.16 1.11 -3.15
N GLN A 197 4.16 1.86 -2.69
CA GLN A 197 4.09 2.57 -1.41
C GLN A 197 3.05 3.69 -1.48
N GLY A 198 2.37 3.92 -0.35
CA GLY A 198 1.44 5.03 -0.21
C GLY A 198 1.98 6.14 0.68
N SER A 199 1.09 6.68 1.49
CA SER A 199 1.36 7.83 2.36
C SER A 199 2.01 7.48 3.70
N LEU A 200 2.42 6.23 3.92
CA LEU A 200 2.99 5.76 5.17
C LEU A 200 4.51 5.60 5.02
N GLY A 201 5.26 6.02 6.04
CA GLY A 201 6.72 5.86 6.11
C GLY A 201 7.13 4.43 6.51
N ASP A 202 6.56 3.42 5.88
CA ASP A 202 6.82 2.00 6.12
C ASP A 202 7.60 1.33 4.97
N CYS A 203 8.34 2.14 4.20
CA CYS A 203 9.23 1.68 3.12
C CYS A 203 10.11 0.49 3.53
N TRP A 204 10.63 0.47 4.77
CA TRP A 204 11.42 -0.63 5.32
C TRP A 204 10.69 -1.99 5.30
N PHE A 205 9.37 -1.98 5.46
CA PHE A 205 8.53 -3.17 5.39
C PHE A 205 8.20 -3.53 3.94
N LEU A 206 7.73 -2.56 3.14
CA LEU A 206 7.37 -2.79 1.74
C LEU A 206 8.56 -3.22 0.88
N SER A 207 9.76 -2.70 1.17
CA SER A 207 11.00 -3.10 0.50
C SER A 207 11.37 -4.54 0.82
N ALA A 208 11.27 -4.95 2.09
CA ALA A 208 11.49 -6.33 2.49
C ALA A 208 10.44 -7.28 1.88
N LEU A 209 9.20 -6.81 1.73
CA LEU A 209 8.14 -7.54 1.04
C LEU A 209 8.43 -7.66 -0.47
N SER A 210 8.96 -6.61 -1.10
CA SER A 210 9.42 -6.60 -2.49
C SER A 210 10.57 -7.59 -2.70
N SER A 211 11.56 -7.60 -1.82
CA SER A 211 12.64 -8.61 -1.85
C SER A 211 12.10 -10.03 -1.68
N LEU A 212 11.06 -10.23 -0.87
CA LEU A 212 10.40 -11.53 -0.74
C LEU A 212 9.62 -11.91 -2.01
N ALA A 213 9.04 -10.94 -2.70
CA ALA A 213 8.27 -11.11 -3.94
C ALA A 213 9.13 -11.60 -5.10
N GLU A 214 10.45 -11.39 -5.08
CA GLU A 214 11.42 -12.07 -5.97
C GLU A 214 11.31 -13.62 -5.89
N ARG A 215 10.63 -14.13 -4.85
CA ARG A 215 10.25 -15.54 -4.68
C ARG A 215 8.75 -15.66 -4.46
N PRO A 216 7.94 -15.71 -5.53
CA PRO A 216 6.47 -15.73 -5.44
C PRO A 216 5.92 -16.77 -4.46
N ALA A 217 6.53 -17.96 -4.41
CA ALA A 217 6.13 -19.03 -3.50
C ALA A 217 6.23 -18.64 -2.01
N MET A 218 7.19 -17.77 -1.63
CA MET A 218 7.35 -17.30 -0.27
C MET A 218 6.25 -16.33 0.14
N VAL A 219 5.84 -15.43 -0.77
CA VAL A 219 4.68 -14.54 -0.56
C VAL A 219 3.39 -15.37 -0.50
N ARG A 220 3.14 -16.29 -1.44
CA ARG A 220 1.95 -17.18 -1.41
C ARG A 220 1.84 -17.98 -0.10
N ARG A 221 2.98 -18.39 0.48
CA ARG A 221 3.02 -19.11 1.77
C ARG A 221 2.49 -18.28 2.95
N LEU A 222 2.52 -16.95 2.86
CA LEU A 222 1.91 -16.08 3.86
C LEU A 222 0.37 -16.24 3.85
N PHE A 223 -0.25 -16.58 2.73
CA PHE A 223 -1.71 -16.58 2.62
C PHE A 223 -2.32 -17.95 2.91
N VAL A 224 -3.16 -18.01 3.94
CA VAL A 224 -4.11 -19.11 4.14
C VAL A 224 -5.34 -18.89 3.25
N THR A 225 -5.83 -17.66 3.17
CA THR A 225 -6.90 -17.26 2.25
C THR A 225 -6.29 -16.66 1.00
N GLN A 226 -6.28 -17.42 -0.10
CA GLN A 226 -5.69 -17.00 -1.39
C GLN A 226 -6.74 -16.55 -2.41
N GLU A 227 -8.03 -16.61 -2.07
CA GLU A 227 -9.14 -16.30 -2.96
C GLU A 227 -9.97 -15.14 -2.43
N TYR A 228 -10.44 -14.30 -3.34
CA TYR A 228 -11.36 -13.22 -2.98
C TYR A 228 -12.69 -13.80 -2.47
N ASN A 229 -13.20 -13.25 -1.36
CA ASN A 229 -14.46 -13.69 -0.77
C ASN A 229 -15.32 -12.50 -0.34
N LYS A 230 -16.64 -12.65 -0.51
CA LYS A 230 -17.61 -11.58 -0.24
C LYS A 230 -17.73 -11.27 1.26
N GLU A 231 -17.45 -12.27 2.10
CA GLU A 231 -17.44 -12.16 3.56
C GLU A 231 -16.33 -11.24 4.05
N GLY A 232 -15.28 -11.04 3.25
CA GLY A 232 -14.17 -10.14 3.57
C GLY A 232 -13.23 -10.69 4.62
N ILE A 233 -13.08 -12.01 4.74
CA ILE A 233 -12.24 -12.66 5.77
C ILE A 233 -10.93 -13.11 5.12
N TYR A 234 -9.80 -12.64 5.64
CA TYR A 234 -8.49 -13.02 5.14
C TYR A 234 -7.57 -13.45 6.28
N GLN A 235 -6.87 -14.56 6.08
CA GLN A 235 -5.96 -15.14 7.05
C GLN A 235 -4.52 -15.15 6.50
N ILE A 236 -3.64 -14.40 7.15
CA ILE A 236 -2.24 -14.16 6.74
C ILE A 236 -1.31 -14.67 7.84
N ARG A 237 -0.30 -15.45 7.47
CA ARG A 237 0.74 -15.99 8.34
C ARG A 237 1.89 -15.01 8.42
N MET A 238 2.32 -14.74 9.64
CA MET A 238 3.48 -13.91 9.96
C MET A 238 4.31 -14.62 11.03
N CYS A 239 5.63 -14.54 10.96
CA CYS A 239 6.55 -15.15 11.91
C CYS A 239 6.99 -14.15 12.99
N LYS A 240 6.08 -13.74 13.87
CA LYS A 240 6.40 -12.72 14.88
C LYS A 240 7.21 -13.30 16.05
N ASN A 241 8.33 -12.67 16.39
CA ASN A 241 9.21 -13.08 17.50
C ASN A 241 9.64 -14.55 17.38
N GLY A 242 9.81 -15.02 16.15
CA GLY A 242 10.14 -16.40 15.87
C GLY A 242 8.97 -17.37 15.99
N GLU A 243 7.71 -16.95 16.09
CA GLU A 243 6.56 -17.86 16.06
C GLU A 243 5.67 -17.56 14.85
N TRP A 244 5.34 -18.59 14.08
CA TRP A 244 4.33 -18.48 13.02
C TRP A 244 2.95 -18.34 13.64
N VAL A 245 2.37 -17.16 13.48
CA VAL A 245 1.00 -16.84 13.88
C VAL A 245 0.15 -16.60 12.65
N THR A 246 -1.13 -16.97 12.72
CA THR A 246 -2.11 -16.66 11.68
C THR A 246 -2.92 -15.46 12.14
N VAL A 247 -2.80 -14.35 11.42
CA VAL A 247 -3.50 -13.11 11.64
C VAL A 247 -4.75 -13.11 10.76
N THR A 248 -5.91 -13.04 11.39
CA THR A 248 -7.18 -12.85 10.68
C THR A 248 -7.47 -11.36 10.59
N VAL A 249 -7.74 -10.83 9.40
CA VAL A 249 -8.13 -9.44 9.14
C VAL A 249 -9.40 -9.40 8.29
N ASP A 250 -10.15 -8.31 8.39
CA ASP A 250 -11.18 -7.98 7.39
C ASP A 250 -10.57 -7.25 6.16
N ASP A 251 -11.37 -6.99 5.11
CA ASP A 251 -10.95 -6.25 3.92
C ASP A 251 -11.38 -4.77 3.91
N TYR A 252 -11.66 -4.15 5.05
CA TYR A 252 -11.77 -2.70 5.09
C TYR A 252 -10.37 -2.07 4.97
N ILE A 253 -10.11 -1.36 3.88
CA ILE A 253 -8.82 -0.72 3.61
C ILE A 253 -8.91 0.79 3.87
N PRO A 254 -7.91 1.40 4.53
CA PRO A 254 -7.78 2.85 4.62
C PRO A 254 -7.62 3.45 3.22
N CYS A 255 -8.60 4.22 2.79
CA CYS A 255 -8.62 4.87 1.49
C CYS A 255 -8.76 6.38 1.65
N ARG A 256 -8.25 7.12 0.66
CA ARG A 256 -8.61 8.52 0.49
C ARG A 256 -10.12 8.61 0.23
N TYR A 257 -10.74 9.73 0.59
CA TYR A 257 -12.15 9.94 0.31
C TYR A 257 -12.45 9.80 -1.19
N LYS A 258 -13.28 8.82 -1.56
CA LYS A 258 -13.58 8.42 -2.96
C LYS A 258 -12.38 8.00 -3.81
N GLY A 259 -11.17 8.03 -3.27
CA GLY A 259 -9.94 7.59 -3.92
C GLY A 259 -9.60 6.13 -3.65
N GLY A 260 -8.39 5.74 -4.06
CA GLY A 260 -7.86 4.41 -3.78
C GLY A 260 -7.30 4.26 -2.36
N PRO A 261 -6.62 3.12 -2.12
CA PRO A 261 -5.85 2.90 -0.90
C PRO A 261 -4.88 4.05 -0.64
N MET A 262 -4.72 4.36 0.64
CA MET A 262 -3.92 5.48 1.12
C MET A 262 -2.50 5.06 1.48
N PHE A 263 -2.34 3.86 2.04
CA PHE A 263 -1.05 3.26 2.34
C PHE A 263 -0.61 2.39 1.15
N SER A 264 -0.07 1.20 1.35
CA SER A 264 0.32 0.35 0.22
C SER A 264 -0.85 0.02 -0.73
N ARG A 265 -0.51 -0.27 -1.99
CA ARG A 265 -1.43 -0.88 -2.96
C ARG A 265 -0.68 -1.81 -3.91
N GLY A 266 -1.41 -2.80 -4.45
CA GLY A 266 -0.97 -3.58 -5.59
C GLY A 266 -1.16 -2.81 -6.90
N VAL A 267 -0.45 -3.20 -7.96
CA VAL A 267 -0.75 -2.79 -9.33
C VAL A 267 -1.98 -3.58 -9.81
N GLY A 268 -2.93 -2.94 -10.49
CA GLY A 268 -4.14 -3.63 -10.96
C GLY A 268 -5.22 -3.80 -9.88
N ASN A 269 -5.85 -4.97 -9.81
CA ASN A 269 -6.99 -5.24 -8.92
C ASN A 269 -6.69 -6.30 -7.84
N GLU A 270 -5.42 -6.47 -7.51
CA GLU A 270 -4.98 -7.42 -6.49
C GLU A 270 -4.86 -6.83 -5.08
N LEU A 271 -5.05 -7.70 -4.08
CA LEU A 271 -5.18 -7.29 -2.69
C LEU A 271 -4.00 -7.68 -1.81
N TRP A 272 -3.10 -8.54 -2.27
CA TRP A 272 -2.13 -9.20 -1.40
C TRP A 272 -1.22 -8.20 -0.66
N VAL A 273 -0.76 -7.12 -1.32
CA VAL A 273 0.08 -6.09 -0.71
C VAL A 273 -0.65 -5.44 0.49
N MET A 274 -1.86 -4.95 0.25
CA MET A 274 -2.70 -4.30 1.27
C MET A 274 -3.05 -5.23 2.44
N LEU A 275 -3.33 -6.51 2.13
CA LEU A 275 -3.68 -7.49 3.16
C LEU A 275 -2.49 -7.85 4.05
N VAL A 276 -1.28 -7.94 3.48
CA VAL A 276 -0.04 -8.21 4.20
C VAL A 276 0.35 -7.03 5.08
N GLU A 277 0.33 -5.80 4.54
CA GLU A 277 0.56 -4.57 5.29
C GLU A 277 -0.45 -4.44 6.45
N LYS A 278 -1.74 -4.65 6.19
CA LYS A 278 -2.78 -4.60 7.22
C LYS A 278 -2.58 -5.63 8.33
N ALA A 279 -2.25 -6.87 7.97
CA ALA A 279 -1.97 -7.92 8.96
C ALA A 279 -0.76 -7.57 9.82
N TYR A 280 0.25 -6.95 9.23
CA TYR A 280 1.43 -6.48 9.94
C TYR A 280 1.11 -5.30 10.86
N ALA A 281 0.37 -4.30 10.38
CA ALA A 281 -0.14 -3.18 11.17
C ALA A 281 -0.96 -3.68 12.38
N LYS A 282 -1.79 -4.71 12.19
CA LYS A 282 -2.55 -5.34 13.28
C LYS A 282 -1.64 -5.96 14.36
N ILE A 283 -0.58 -6.66 13.96
CA ILE A 283 0.38 -7.23 14.93
C ILE A 283 1.05 -6.12 15.76
N HIS A 284 1.35 -4.99 15.12
CA HIS A 284 2.02 -3.85 15.76
C HIS A 284 1.05 -2.85 16.42
N GLY A 285 -0.26 -3.05 16.26
CA GLY A 285 -1.33 -2.34 16.93
C GLY A 285 -1.98 -1.21 16.11
N SER A 286 -1.27 -0.60 15.16
CA SER A 286 -1.83 0.40 14.24
C SER A 286 -0.97 0.53 12.98
N TYR A 287 -1.50 1.15 11.92
CA TYR A 287 -0.68 1.51 10.74
C TYR A 287 0.43 2.50 11.10
N HIS A 288 0.15 3.51 11.92
CA HIS A 288 1.17 4.50 12.32
C HIS A 288 2.34 3.86 13.08
N ALA A 289 2.11 2.75 13.80
CA ALA A 289 3.17 1.98 14.45
C ALA A 289 4.18 1.33 13.47
N LEU A 290 3.87 1.31 12.18
CA LEU A 290 4.80 0.88 11.13
C LEU A 290 5.70 2.02 10.62
N THR A 291 5.47 3.26 11.06
CA THR A 291 6.31 4.39 10.64
C THR A 291 7.71 4.23 11.21
N SER A 292 8.71 4.11 10.34
CA SER A 292 10.11 3.83 10.68
C SER A 292 10.35 2.45 11.31
N GLY A 293 11.26 1.68 10.70
CA GLY A 293 11.65 0.37 11.20
C GLY A 293 12.87 -0.16 10.48
N SER A 294 13.10 -1.47 10.57
CA SER A 294 14.29 -2.11 9.99
C SER A 294 13.90 -3.28 9.10
N ALA A 295 14.39 -3.27 7.86
CA ALA A 295 14.18 -4.33 6.89
C ALA A 295 14.62 -5.71 7.43
N GLN A 296 15.61 -5.74 8.34
CA GLN A 296 16.04 -6.97 9.02
C GLN A 296 14.86 -7.65 9.74
N HIS A 297 14.11 -6.88 10.51
CA HIS A 297 12.96 -7.39 11.27
C HIS A 297 11.84 -7.81 10.32
N SER A 298 11.56 -7.04 9.27
CA SER A 298 10.56 -7.40 8.26
C SER A 298 10.89 -8.70 7.55
N LEU A 299 12.13 -8.87 7.09
CA LEU A 299 12.58 -10.09 6.45
C LEU A 299 12.43 -11.30 7.38
N ALA A 300 12.79 -11.15 8.66
CA ALA A 300 12.63 -12.21 9.66
C ALA A 300 11.14 -12.53 9.92
N ASP A 301 10.30 -11.50 10.11
CA ASP A 301 8.87 -11.66 10.38
C ASP A 301 8.12 -12.23 9.16
N LEU A 302 8.52 -11.89 7.93
CA LEU A 302 7.89 -12.40 6.70
C LEU A 302 8.39 -13.79 6.31
N SER A 303 9.69 -14.07 6.44
CA SER A 303 10.27 -15.34 5.98
C SER A 303 10.32 -16.43 7.06
N GLY A 304 10.32 -16.02 8.33
CA GLY A 304 10.64 -16.83 9.49
C GLY A 304 12.10 -17.27 9.56
N CYS A 305 12.98 -16.82 8.67
CA CYS A 305 14.38 -17.21 8.61
C CYS A 305 15.26 -16.29 9.47
N PRO A 306 16.44 -16.75 9.94
CA PRO A 306 17.42 -15.89 10.58
C PRO A 306 17.89 -14.78 9.64
N THR A 307 17.87 -13.54 10.12
CA THR A 307 18.33 -12.37 9.38
C THR A 307 19.47 -11.70 10.11
N GLU A 308 20.62 -11.60 9.45
CA GLU A 308 21.81 -10.91 9.93
C GLU A 308 21.78 -9.44 9.52
N HIS A 309 22.32 -8.57 10.38
CA HIS A 309 22.44 -7.13 10.11
C HIS A 309 23.90 -6.73 10.18
N ILE A 310 24.35 -6.06 9.13
CA ILE A 310 25.70 -5.51 9.02
C ILE A 310 25.51 -4.00 8.83
N SER A 311 26.14 -3.21 9.69
CA SER A 311 26.12 -1.76 9.62
C SER A 311 27.55 -1.27 9.51
N PHE A 312 27.78 -0.26 8.70
CA PHE A 312 29.08 0.38 8.53
C PHE A 312 28.95 1.90 8.55
N PRO A 313 30.03 2.65 8.86
CA PRO A 313 29.95 4.08 9.15
C PRO A 313 29.32 4.88 8.00
N LYS A 314 28.49 5.87 8.35
CA LYS A 314 27.85 6.78 7.39
C LYS A 314 28.84 7.76 6.78
N GLU A 315 29.73 8.29 7.61
CA GLU A 315 30.75 9.25 7.21
C GLU A 315 32.05 8.49 6.91
N LYS A 316 32.50 8.58 5.66
CA LYS A 316 33.74 8.00 5.16
C LYS A 316 34.50 9.11 4.45
N GLU A 317 35.76 9.33 4.83
CA GLU A 317 36.59 10.36 4.22
C GLU A 317 37.06 9.93 2.82
N ASP A 318 37.48 8.67 2.67
CA ASP A 318 37.90 8.08 1.40
C ASP A 318 37.61 6.56 1.36
N TYR A 319 37.50 5.98 0.17
CA TYR A 319 37.33 4.54 -0.02
C TYR A 319 38.60 3.76 0.36
N GLU A 320 39.79 4.34 0.15
CA GLU A 320 41.07 3.71 0.48
C GLU A 320 41.16 3.33 1.98
N ASP A 321 40.49 4.08 2.86
CA ASP A 321 40.48 3.83 4.30
C ASP A 321 39.61 2.62 4.70
N ILE A 322 38.72 2.18 3.82
CA ILE A 322 37.75 1.10 4.08
C ILE A 322 37.85 -0.06 3.10
N GLU A 323 38.86 -0.11 2.25
CA GLU A 323 39.00 -1.12 1.20
C GLU A 323 38.99 -2.55 1.75
N GLU A 324 39.67 -2.80 2.89
CA GLU A 324 39.67 -4.12 3.55
C GLU A 324 38.28 -4.51 4.07
N GLU A 325 37.54 -3.56 4.67
CA GLU A 325 36.16 -3.79 5.14
C GLU A 325 35.19 -4.01 3.96
N ALA A 326 35.37 -3.24 2.87
CA ALA A 326 34.60 -3.39 1.65
C ALA A 326 34.78 -4.79 1.04
N GLU A 327 36.00 -5.32 1.04
CA GLU A 327 36.29 -6.66 0.58
C GLU A 327 35.59 -7.73 1.43
N GLU A 328 35.65 -7.62 2.76
CA GLU A 328 34.94 -8.54 3.66
C GLU A 328 33.42 -8.50 3.46
N ILE A 329 32.85 -7.31 3.22
CA ILE A 329 31.44 -7.14 2.92
C ILE A 329 31.09 -7.77 1.58
N TYR A 330 31.91 -7.55 0.55
CA TYR A 330 31.70 -8.11 -0.78
C TYR A 330 31.66 -9.64 -0.74
N GLU A 331 32.62 -10.28 -0.05
CA GLU A 331 32.65 -11.73 0.10
C GLU A 331 31.38 -12.28 0.77
N LYS A 332 30.87 -11.60 1.80
CA LYS A 332 29.60 -11.97 2.45
C LYS A 332 28.41 -11.81 1.52
N LEU A 333 28.36 -10.72 0.74
CA LEU A 333 27.31 -10.47 -0.24
C LEU A 333 27.33 -11.53 -1.35
N LEU A 334 28.51 -11.86 -1.86
CA LEU A 334 28.70 -12.88 -2.88
C LEU A 334 28.28 -14.26 -2.37
N GLU A 335 28.72 -14.65 -1.18
CA GLU A 335 28.32 -15.91 -0.54
C GLU A 335 26.80 -15.99 -0.35
N ALA A 336 26.19 -14.91 0.15
CA ALA A 336 24.75 -14.83 0.36
C ALA A 336 23.97 -14.94 -0.96
N ALA A 337 24.41 -14.22 -2.00
CA ALA A 337 23.78 -14.26 -3.32
C ALA A 337 23.88 -15.66 -3.96
N GLN A 338 25.06 -16.29 -3.89
CA GLN A 338 25.29 -17.65 -4.41
C GLN A 338 24.44 -18.71 -3.70
N LYS A 339 24.21 -18.55 -2.39
CA LYS A 339 23.31 -19.41 -1.60
C LYS A 339 21.83 -19.12 -1.85
N GLY A 340 21.51 -18.08 -2.62
CA GLY A 340 20.15 -17.61 -2.77
C GLY A 340 19.57 -17.17 -1.43
N HIS A 341 20.27 -16.33 -0.68
CA HIS A 341 19.68 -15.58 0.42
C HIS A 341 19.04 -14.29 -0.12
N LEU A 342 18.13 -13.69 0.65
CA LEU A 342 17.61 -12.37 0.32
C LEU A 342 18.49 -11.32 0.98
N ILE A 343 18.79 -10.25 0.24
CA ILE A 343 19.68 -9.20 0.70
C ILE A 343 18.97 -7.87 0.48
N CYS A 344 18.75 -7.13 1.56
CA CYS A 344 18.34 -5.73 1.51
C CYS A 344 19.49 -4.83 1.94
N THR A 345 19.49 -3.61 1.45
CA THR A 345 20.44 -2.56 1.82
C THR A 345 19.71 -1.22 1.97
N SER A 346 20.25 -0.25 2.71
CA SER A 346 19.66 1.08 2.79
C SER A 346 20.67 2.21 2.61
N THR A 347 20.20 3.29 2.00
CA THR A 347 20.96 4.54 1.82
C THR A 347 20.99 5.35 3.11
N HIS A 348 21.95 6.27 3.18
CA HIS A 348 22.02 7.24 4.28
C HIS A 348 20.78 8.12 4.32
N GLY A 349 20.46 8.65 5.51
CA GLY A 349 19.39 9.63 5.70
C GLY A 349 18.20 9.10 6.49
N VAL A 350 17.08 9.81 6.37
CA VAL A 350 15.77 9.42 6.88
C VAL A 350 14.81 9.52 5.70
N ASP A 351 14.12 8.42 5.40
CA ASP A 351 13.08 8.45 4.37
C ASP A 351 11.83 9.13 4.93
N GLU A 352 11.66 10.40 4.56
CA GLU A 352 10.44 11.18 4.82
C GLU A 352 9.46 11.13 3.63
N SER A 353 9.80 10.39 2.57
CA SER A 353 9.02 10.40 1.34
C SER A 353 7.73 9.59 1.44
N THR A 354 6.71 10.09 0.74
CA THR A 354 5.37 9.50 0.67
C THR A 354 4.79 9.75 -0.71
N GLU A 355 3.67 9.10 -1.09
CA GLU A 355 2.98 9.44 -2.36
C GLU A 355 2.64 10.95 -2.49
N ASP A 356 2.53 11.68 -1.38
CA ASP A 356 2.22 13.11 -1.36
C ASP A 356 3.44 14.04 -1.32
N GLU A 357 4.65 13.53 -1.06
CA GLU A 357 5.88 14.30 -0.93
C GLU A 357 7.02 13.68 -1.75
N SER A 358 7.57 14.44 -2.70
CA SER A 358 8.68 13.97 -3.55
C SER A 358 9.86 13.52 -2.69
N PRO A 359 10.47 12.36 -2.99
CA PRO A 359 11.66 11.92 -2.28
C PRO A 359 12.84 12.87 -2.48
N GLU A 360 13.70 12.96 -1.47
CA GLU A 360 15.04 13.52 -1.64
C GLU A 360 15.89 12.52 -2.43
N VAL A 361 16.33 12.94 -3.62
CA VAL A 361 17.08 12.09 -4.55
C VAL A 361 18.44 12.71 -4.85
N GLU A 362 19.49 11.94 -4.62
CA GLU A 362 20.88 12.29 -4.95
C GLU A 362 21.45 11.21 -5.88
N GLU A 363 21.95 11.61 -7.05
CA GLU A 363 22.52 10.70 -8.06
C GLU A 363 21.58 9.56 -8.49
N GLY A 364 20.27 9.78 -8.35
CA GLY A 364 19.23 8.80 -8.67
C GLY A 364 18.85 7.87 -7.53
N LEU A 365 19.51 7.96 -6.37
CA LEU A 365 19.15 7.22 -5.16
C LEU A 365 18.28 8.08 -4.25
N VAL A 366 17.22 7.47 -3.73
CA VAL A 366 16.37 8.00 -2.67
C VAL A 366 17.08 7.91 -1.31
N SER A 367 17.09 9.00 -0.55
CA SER A 367 17.65 9.11 0.80
C SER A 367 16.85 8.32 1.84
N GLY A 368 17.54 7.62 2.75
CA GLY A 368 16.98 6.83 3.85
C GLY A 368 16.15 5.61 3.44
N HIS A 369 16.22 5.20 2.16
CA HIS A 369 15.34 4.21 1.56
C HIS A 369 15.98 2.82 1.50
N VAL A 370 15.15 1.77 1.43
CA VAL A 370 15.60 0.38 1.40
C VAL A 370 15.52 -0.18 -0.03
N TYR A 371 16.59 -0.86 -0.46
CA TYR A 371 16.73 -1.48 -1.77
C TYR A 371 17.02 -2.98 -1.63
N SER A 372 16.82 -3.73 -2.71
CA SER A 372 17.17 -5.15 -2.78
C SER A 372 18.46 -5.35 -3.58
N ILE A 373 19.39 -6.16 -3.09
CA ILE A 373 20.54 -6.62 -3.89
C ILE A 373 20.14 -7.94 -4.56
N ILE A 374 19.95 -7.91 -5.88
CA ILE A 374 19.44 -9.04 -6.67
C ILE A 374 20.60 -9.90 -7.19
N ARG A 375 21.71 -9.27 -7.59
CA ARG A 375 22.90 -9.98 -8.10
C ARG A 375 24.18 -9.37 -7.55
N VAL A 376 25.17 -10.23 -7.36
CA VAL A 376 26.53 -9.89 -6.96
C VAL A 376 27.45 -10.62 -7.92
N ARG A 377 28.29 -9.88 -8.65
CA ARG A 377 29.18 -10.44 -9.68
C ARG A 377 30.56 -9.80 -9.65
N GLU A 378 31.56 -10.57 -10.04
CA GLU A 378 32.92 -10.13 -10.27
C GLU A 378 33.36 -10.66 -11.63
N GLY A 379 33.98 -9.81 -12.43
CA GLY A 379 34.42 -10.12 -13.78
C GLY A 379 35.29 -9.00 -14.32
N LEU A 380 36.27 -9.34 -15.17
CA LEU A 380 37.15 -8.36 -15.84
C LEU A 380 37.82 -7.33 -14.89
N GLY A 381 38.07 -7.74 -13.64
CA GLY A 381 38.73 -6.89 -12.62
C GLY A 381 37.80 -5.90 -11.91
N VAL A 382 36.47 -5.99 -12.09
CA VAL A 382 35.49 -5.14 -11.40
C VAL A 382 34.47 -5.98 -10.63
N LYS A 383 34.02 -5.44 -9.50
CA LYS A 383 33.00 -6.02 -8.61
C LYS A 383 31.74 -5.18 -8.67
N LEU A 384 30.66 -5.77 -9.20
CA LEU A 384 29.40 -5.08 -9.44
C LEU A 384 28.24 -5.72 -8.67
N LEU A 385 27.36 -4.84 -8.18
CA LEU A 385 26.12 -5.18 -7.48
C LEU A 385 24.96 -4.73 -8.35
N ASN A 386 24.00 -5.62 -8.59
CA ASN A 386 22.72 -5.27 -9.19
C ASN A 386 21.71 -5.04 -8.07
N ILE A 387 21.25 -3.80 -7.97
CA ILE A 387 20.39 -3.30 -6.90
C ILE A 387 19.05 -2.91 -7.53
N ARG A 388 17.95 -3.09 -6.80
CA ARG A 388 16.60 -2.69 -7.24
C ARG A 388 15.91 -1.84 -6.20
N ASN A 389 15.38 -0.72 -6.67
CA ASN A 389 14.40 0.08 -5.95
C ASN A 389 13.02 -0.62 -6.01
N PRO A 390 12.38 -0.92 -4.87
CA PRO A 390 11.06 -1.57 -4.85
C PRO A 390 9.94 -0.73 -5.45
N TRP A 391 10.11 0.59 -5.65
CA TRP A 391 9.14 1.43 -6.33
C TRP A 391 9.14 1.27 -7.86
N GLY A 392 10.16 0.61 -8.42
CA GLY A 392 10.32 0.47 -9.86
C GLY A 392 10.78 1.75 -10.57
N GLU A 393 11.21 2.76 -9.81
CA GLU A 393 11.70 4.05 -10.28
C GLU A 393 12.96 4.46 -9.50
N PHE A 394 13.58 5.59 -9.86
CA PHE A 394 14.78 6.14 -9.22
C PHE A 394 15.98 5.18 -9.27
N GLU A 395 16.65 5.20 -10.41
CA GLU A 395 17.81 4.37 -10.72
C GLU A 395 19.11 5.18 -10.64
N TRP A 396 20.20 4.49 -10.30
CA TRP A 396 21.54 5.07 -10.21
C TRP A 396 21.99 5.72 -11.53
N ASN A 397 22.46 6.96 -11.43
CA ASN A 397 22.93 7.77 -12.56
C ASN A 397 24.47 7.88 -12.64
N GLY A 398 25.20 7.21 -11.75
CA GLY A 398 26.66 7.20 -11.76
C GLY A 398 27.25 6.07 -12.60
N ALA A 399 28.50 5.71 -12.32
CA ALA A 399 29.21 4.64 -13.02
C ALA A 399 28.44 3.32 -12.94
N TRP A 400 28.37 2.60 -14.06
CA TRP A 400 27.60 1.35 -14.23
C TRP A 400 26.06 1.50 -14.21
N GLY A 401 25.55 2.73 -14.11
CA GLY A 401 24.13 3.02 -14.33
C GLY A 401 23.64 2.66 -15.74
N ASN A 402 22.34 2.82 -15.99
CA ASN A 402 21.72 2.34 -17.24
C ASN A 402 22.27 3.02 -18.52
N GLU A 403 22.72 4.27 -18.42
CA GLU A 403 23.27 5.05 -19.54
C GLU A 403 24.80 5.25 -19.48
N SER A 404 25.48 4.52 -18.58
CA SER A 404 26.91 4.65 -18.30
C SER A 404 27.79 4.21 -19.48
N GLU A 405 28.86 4.96 -19.77
CA GLU A 405 29.83 4.66 -20.84
C GLU A 405 30.74 3.46 -20.51
N GLU A 406 30.79 3.07 -19.24
CA GLU A 406 31.52 1.94 -18.70
C GLU A 406 31.01 0.60 -19.25
N TRP A 407 29.75 0.56 -19.72
CA TRP A 407 29.16 -0.59 -20.39
C TRP A 407 29.68 -0.80 -21.82
N THR A 408 30.91 -1.29 -21.92
CA THR A 408 31.47 -1.81 -23.18
C THR A 408 30.80 -3.14 -23.57
N GLU A 409 30.95 -3.56 -24.84
CA GLU A 409 30.41 -4.85 -25.28
C GLU A 409 31.00 -6.04 -24.49
N GLU A 410 32.29 -5.98 -24.14
CA GLU A 410 32.95 -7.00 -23.31
C GLU A 410 32.33 -7.07 -21.89
N MET A 411 32.06 -5.91 -21.28
CA MET A 411 31.41 -5.84 -19.97
C MET A 411 29.96 -6.35 -20.02
N LYS A 412 29.21 -6.03 -21.08
CA LYS A 412 27.85 -6.55 -21.27
C LYS A 412 27.83 -8.07 -21.43
N GLU A 413 28.80 -8.62 -22.16
CA GLU A 413 28.94 -10.08 -22.31
C GLU A 413 29.27 -10.78 -20.98
N GLU A 414 30.14 -10.18 -20.15
CA GLU A 414 30.53 -10.75 -18.86
C GLU A 414 29.40 -10.67 -17.82
N PHE A 415 28.78 -9.50 -17.66
CA PHE A 415 27.82 -9.25 -16.58
C PHE A 415 26.37 -9.56 -16.95
N ASP A 416 26.03 -9.63 -18.23
CA ASP A 416 24.68 -9.80 -18.76
C ASP A 416 23.67 -8.83 -18.10
N PRO A 417 23.91 -7.50 -18.19
CA PRO A 417 23.05 -6.52 -17.56
C PRO A 417 21.75 -6.33 -18.34
N ILE A 418 20.64 -6.13 -17.61
CA ILE A 418 19.40 -5.63 -18.18
C ILE A 418 19.48 -4.10 -18.13
N LEU A 419 19.68 -3.46 -19.28
CA LEU A 419 19.82 -2.00 -19.38
C LEU A 419 18.57 -1.37 -20.02
N GLY A 420 18.18 -0.20 -19.53
CA GLY A 420 17.09 0.60 -20.09
C GLY A 420 15.68 0.06 -19.81
N ALA A 421 15.56 -0.91 -18.90
CA ALA A 421 14.30 -1.24 -18.27
C ALA A 421 14.07 -0.21 -17.16
N ASN A 422 12.95 0.53 -17.21
CA ASN A 422 12.52 1.41 -16.12
C ASN A 422 11.79 0.55 -15.08
N ASP A 423 12.53 -0.33 -14.42
CA ASP A 423 12.03 -1.28 -13.42
C ASP A 423 12.69 -1.09 -12.05
N GLY A 424 13.39 0.04 -11.88
CA GLY A 424 14.09 0.40 -10.65
C GLY A 424 15.39 -0.38 -10.44
N SER A 425 15.78 -1.26 -11.38
CA SER A 425 17.02 -2.02 -11.29
C SER A 425 18.19 -1.30 -11.95
N PHE A 426 19.34 -1.29 -11.27
CA PHE A 426 20.57 -0.70 -11.76
C PHE A 426 21.79 -1.49 -11.27
N TRP A 427 22.93 -1.25 -11.89
CA TRP A 427 24.22 -1.78 -11.46
C TRP A 427 25.07 -0.67 -10.87
N MET A 428 25.94 -1.05 -9.94
CA MET A 428 26.85 -0.14 -9.23
C MET A 428 28.12 -0.91 -8.84
N CYS A 429 29.27 -0.23 -8.80
CA CYS A 429 30.49 -0.84 -8.29
C CYS A 429 30.48 -0.92 -6.75
N LEU A 430 31.33 -1.80 -6.19
CA LEU A 430 31.47 -1.93 -4.74
C LEU A 430 31.88 -0.61 -4.06
N GLU A 431 32.73 0.18 -4.71
CA GLU A 431 33.20 1.47 -4.20
C GLU A 431 32.04 2.44 -3.97
N ASP A 432 31.25 2.71 -5.01
CA ASP A 432 30.07 3.57 -4.91
C ASP A 432 29.06 3.03 -3.89
N PHE A 433 28.86 1.71 -3.87
CA PHE A 433 27.97 1.08 -2.89
C PHE A 433 28.40 1.38 -1.46
N MET A 434 29.68 1.22 -1.16
CA MET A 434 30.22 1.49 0.17
C MET A 434 30.08 2.97 0.53
N MET A 435 30.14 3.89 -0.43
CA MET A 435 29.98 5.32 -0.16
C MET A 435 28.52 5.74 0.03
N LYS A 436 27.56 5.08 -0.64
CA LYS A 436 26.15 5.52 -0.68
C LYS A 436 25.21 4.78 0.26
N PHE A 437 25.57 3.57 0.69
CA PHE A 437 24.78 2.73 1.60
C PHE A 437 25.45 2.63 2.97
N ASN A 438 24.74 2.14 3.98
CA ASN A 438 25.29 1.98 5.34
C ASN A 438 24.76 0.81 6.16
N ASP A 439 23.68 0.17 5.73
CA ASP A 439 23.12 -1.00 6.42
C ASP A 439 22.77 -2.09 5.40
N ILE A 440 23.05 -3.34 5.76
CA ILE A 440 22.74 -4.54 4.99
C ILE A 440 21.99 -5.51 5.89
N ALA A 441 20.88 -6.05 5.39
CA ALA A 441 20.15 -7.15 6.00
C ALA A 441 20.23 -8.40 5.12
N ILE A 442 20.86 -9.47 5.62
CA ILE A 442 20.97 -10.75 4.92
C ILE A 442 20.02 -11.76 5.56
N CYS A 443 18.92 -12.07 4.88
CA CYS A 443 17.97 -13.08 5.31
C CYS A 443 18.35 -14.43 4.73
N LYS A 444 18.79 -15.34 5.61
CA LYS A 444 19.35 -16.63 5.24
C LYS A 444 18.25 -17.60 4.84
N ILE A 445 17.71 -17.43 3.62
CA ILE A 445 16.64 -18.28 3.12
C ILE A 445 17.14 -19.71 2.92
N GLN A 446 16.59 -20.62 3.71
CA GLN A 446 16.86 -22.04 3.64
C GLN A 446 15.67 -22.82 4.23
N ASN A 447 15.52 -24.08 3.84
CA ASN A 447 14.66 -25.01 4.56
C ASN A 447 15.40 -25.50 5.81
N TYR A 448 15.15 -24.86 6.95
CA TYR A 448 15.73 -25.24 8.23
C TYR A 448 14.99 -26.42 8.87
N ASP A 449 15.74 -27.37 9.39
CA ASP A 449 15.25 -28.24 10.46
C ASP A 449 15.35 -27.45 11.78
N GLU A 450 14.23 -26.90 12.23
CA GLU A 450 14.20 -25.93 13.33
C GLU A 450 13.41 -26.40 14.55
N ILE A 451 13.85 -25.93 15.71
CA ILE A 451 13.11 -26.01 16.98
C ILE A 451 13.05 -24.60 17.55
N ARG A 452 11.85 -24.15 17.93
CA ARG A 452 11.61 -22.79 18.43
C ARG A 452 11.14 -22.86 19.88
N PHE A 453 11.87 -22.23 20.79
CA PHE A 453 11.58 -22.22 22.22
C PHE A 453 11.09 -20.85 22.66
N LYS A 454 10.00 -20.81 23.44
CA LYS A 454 9.56 -19.57 24.07
C LYS A 454 10.39 -19.35 25.31
N GLY A 455 10.88 -18.13 25.50
CA GLY A 455 11.67 -17.78 26.66
C GLY A 455 11.36 -16.38 27.16
N LYS A 456 11.77 -16.11 28.40
CA LYS A 456 11.78 -14.76 28.96
C LYS A 456 13.06 -14.52 29.74
N PHE A 457 13.56 -13.29 29.66
CA PHE A 457 14.63 -12.82 30.54
C PHE A 457 14.00 -12.13 31.75
N LEU A 458 14.37 -12.58 32.94
CA LEU A 458 13.92 -12.04 34.21
C LEU A 458 15.02 -11.23 34.84
N LYS A 459 14.74 -9.96 35.11
CA LYS A 459 15.61 -9.11 35.93
C LYS A 459 15.47 -9.51 37.39
N VAL A 460 16.57 -9.91 38.02
CA VAL A 460 16.61 -10.33 39.43
C VAL A 460 17.71 -9.58 40.15
N LYS A 461 17.42 -9.09 41.36
CA LYS A 461 18.40 -8.45 42.23
C LYS A 461 18.95 -9.44 43.25
N SER A 462 20.22 -9.27 43.63
CA SER A 462 20.78 -9.95 44.80
C SER A 462 19.99 -9.58 46.07
N LYS A 463 20.06 -10.43 47.10
CA LYS A 463 19.32 -10.21 48.36
C LYS A 463 19.71 -8.90 49.08
N ASP A 464 20.92 -8.43 48.86
CA ASP A 464 21.46 -7.18 49.38
C ASP A 464 21.35 -6.02 48.38
N GLU A 465 20.65 -6.23 47.25
CA GLU A 465 20.45 -5.29 46.14
C GLU A 465 21.73 -4.72 45.49
N SER A 466 22.90 -5.30 45.80
CA SER A 466 24.20 -4.84 45.29
C SER A 466 24.46 -5.22 43.82
N HIS A 467 23.77 -6.26 43.31
CA HIS A 467 23.96 -6.76 41.95
C HIS A 467 22.62 -7.03 41.26
N GLU A 468 22.59 -6.80 39.95
CA GLU A 468 21.48 -7.16 39.06
C GLU A 468 21.90 -8.28 38.11
N PHE A 469 21.05 -9.28 37.95
CA PHE A 469 21.25 -10.41 37.05
C PHE A 469 20.08 -10.55 36.09
N ALA A 470 20.35 -11.02 34.87
CA ALA A 470 19.33 -11.47 33.94
C ALA A 470 19.28 -13.01 33.96
N LEU A 471 18.17 -13.57 34.43
CA LEU A 471 17.91 -15.02 34.37
C LEU A 471 17.08 -15.35 33.13
N SER A 472 17.58 -16.22 32.27
CA SER A 472 16.78 -16.77 31.17
C SER A 472 15.93 -17.94 31.68
N LYS A 473 14.64 -17.94 31.30
CA LYS A 473 13.72 -19.07 31.54
C LYS A 473 13.05 -19.42 30.22
N PHE A 474 13.26 -20.66 29.75
CA PHE A 474 12.67 -21.22 28.54
C PHE A 474 11.52 -22.17 28.92
N TYR A 475 10.52 -22.30 28.05
CA TYR A 475 9.28 -23.07 28.25
C TYR A 475 9.07 -24.11 27.16
#